data_AF-A0A077MGN7-F1
#
_entry.id   AF-A0A077MGN7-F1
#
_cell.length_a   1.000
_cell.length_b   1.000
_cell.length_c   1.000
_cell.angle_alpha   90.00
_cell.angle_beta   90.00
_cell.angle_gamma   90.00
#
_symmetry.space_group_name_H-M   'P 1'
#
loop_
_entity.id
_entity.type
_entity.pdbx_description
1 polymer ?
#
loop_
_entity_poly.entity_id
_entity_poly.type
_entity_poly.pdbx_seq_one_letter_code
_entity_poly.pdbx_strand_id
1 'polypeptide(L)' 'MSAKTLITEFRARREAAIARRDLERQLAVYSSPAEIEDVLAAIEHDDHPDANLVRDILTSNLAGSYRAHRAQRAPLSA' A
#
# COMPACT_ATOMS: atom_id res chain seq x y z
N MET A 1 -8.68 -32.62 -4.36
CA MET A 1 -8.99 -31.20 -4.63
C MET A 1 -9.80 -31.13 -5.91
N SER A 2 -11.02 -30.55 -5.89
CA SER A 2 -11.88 -30.46 -7.08
C SER A 2 -11.60 -29.17 -7.85
N ALA A 3 -11.78 -29.18 -9.17
CA ALA A 3 -11.62 -27.99 -10.02
C ALA A 3 -12.48 -26.80 -9.54
N LYS A 4 -13.64 -27.08 -8.93
CA LYS A 4 -14.50 -26.09 -8.29
C LYS A 4 -13.79 -25.35 -7.15
N THR A 5 -12.99 -26.04 -6.35
CA THR A 5 -12.21 -25.44 -5.25
C THR A 5 -11.14 -24.50 -5.78
N LEU A 6 -10.40 -24.91 -6.82
CA LEU A 6 -9.35 -24.09 -7.45
C LEU A 6 -9.90 -22.80 -8.08
N ILE A 7 -11.05 -22.88 -8.76
CA ILE A 7 -11.71 -21.71 -9.35
C ILE A 7 -12.18 -20.73 -8.27
N THR A 8 -12.75 -21.24 -7.17
CA THR A 8 -13.17 -20.40 -6.04
C THR A 8 -11.97 -19.70 -5.40
N GLU A 9 -10.88 -20.41 -5.14
CA GLU A 9 -9.66 -19.80 -4.61
C GLU A 9 -9.07 -18.76 -5.56
N PHE A 10 -9.07 -19.02 -6.87
CA PHE A 10 -8.56 -18.07 -7.86
C PHE A 10 -9.41 -16.80 -7.93
N ARG A 11 -10.74 -16.93 -7.85
CA ARG A 11 -11.67 -15.80 -7.76
C ARG A 11 -11.42 -14.98 -6.49
N ALA A 12 -11.30 -15.63 -5.33
CA ALA A 12 -10.99 -14.96 -4.07
C ALA A 12 -9.65 -14.22 -4.13
N ARG A 13 -8.61 -14.83 -4.71
CA ARG A 13 -7.31 -14.15 -4.93
C ARG A 13 -7.43 -12.95 -5.86
N ARG A 14 -8.23 -13.06 -6.93
CA ARG A 14 -8.45 -11.96 -7.88
C ARG A 14 -9.23 -10.82 -7.23
N GLU A 15 -10.27 -11.13 -6.45
CA GLU A 15 -11.05 -10.15 -5.70
C GLU A 15 -10.18 -9.43 -4.67
N ALA A 16 -9.34 -10.16 -3.93
CA ALA A 16 -8.36 -9.57 -3.01
C ALA A 16 -7.34 -8.68 -3.74
N ALA A 17 -6.88 -9.07 -4.92
CA ALA A 17 -5.97 -8.24 -5.73
C ALA A 17 -6.64 -6.96 -6.26
N ILE A 18 -7.92 -7.01 -6.62
CA ILE A 18 -8.70 -5.84 -7.02
C ILE A 18 -8.90 -4.92 -5.82
N ALA A 19 -9.36 -5.46 -4.69
CA ALA A 19 -9.56 -4.70 -3.46
C ALA A 19 -8.26 -4.00 -3.01
N ARG A 20 -7.12 -4.70 -3.08
CA ARG A 20 -5.81 -4.12 -2.81
C ARG A 20 -5.46 -2.98 -3.77
N ARG A 21 -5.65 -3.15 -5.08
CA ARG A 21 -5.37 -2.09 -6.07
C ARG A 21 -6.28 -0.87 -5.88
N ASP A 22 -7.52 -1.08 -5.48
CA ASP A 22 -8.46 0.00 -5.18
C ASP A 22 -8.02 0.75 -3.93
N LEU A 23 -7.59 0.03 -2.90
CA LEU A 23 -7.04 0.61 -1.69
C LEU A 23 -5.72 1.37 -1.96
N GLU A 24 -4.82 0.83 -2.78
CA GLU A 24 -3.61 1.52 -3.25
C GLU A 24 -3.95 2.84 -3.95
N ARG A 25 -4.98 2.85 -4.81
CA ARG A 25 -5.45 4.09 -5.47
C ARG A 25 -6.04 5.10 -4.49
N GLN A 26 -6.80 4.64 -3.50
CA GLN A 26 -7.38 5.52 -2.48
C GLN A 26 -6.29 6.13 -1.58
N LEU A 27 -5.29 5.33 -1.21
CA LEU A 27 -4.19 5.78 -0.35
C LEU A 27 -3.12 6.59 -1.10
N ALA A 28 -3.12 6.58 -2.43
CA ALA A 28 -2.19 7.37 -3.25
C ALA A 28 -2.34 8.89 -3.07
N VAL A 29 -3.45 9.36 -2.48
CA VAL A 29 -3.64 10.77 -2.11
C VAL A 29 -2.65 11.23 -1.04
N TYR A 30 -2.23 10.33 -0.15
CA TYR A 30 -1.21 10.58 0.87
C TYR A 30 0.16 10.36 0.24
N SER A 31 0.74 11.44 -0.27
CA SER A 31 1.99 11.41 -1.05
C SER A 31 3.17 12.08 -0.32
N SER A 32 2.87 12.92 0.68
CA SER A 32 3.88 13.49 1.56
C SER A 32 4.32 12.48 2.62
N PRO A 33 5.63 12.37 2.93
CA PRO A 33 6.10 11.54 4.02
C PRO A 33 5.41 11.83 5.36
N ALA A 34 5.20 13.11 5.68
CA ALA A 34 4.56 13.52 6.94
C ALA A 34 3.09 13.07 7.01
N GLU A 35 2.33 13.23 5.92
CA GLU A 35 0.93 12.79 5.87
C GLU A 35 0.82 11.27 6.00
N ILE A 36 1.74 10.53 5.40
CA ILE A 36 1.77 9.07 5.51
C ILE A 36 2.09 8.63 6.95
N GLU A 37 3.06 9.29 7.60
CA GLU A 37 3.44 9.02 8.98
C GLU A 37 2.29 9.33 9.96
N ASP A 38 1.55 10.43 9.75
CA ASP A 38 0.36 10.78 10.55
C ASP A 38 -0.74 9.71 10.44
N VAL A 39 -1.02 9.21 9.23
CA VAL A 39 -2.03 8.17 9.03
C VAL A 39 -1.57 6.84 9.65
N LEU A 40 -0.28 6.50 9.54
CA LEU A 40 0.28 5.30 10.18
C LEU A 40 0.15 5.36 11.71
N ALA A 41 0.41 6.53 12.32
CA ALA A 41 0.23 6.74 13.75
C ALA A 41 -1.26 6.62 14.17
N ALA A 42 -2.18 7.12 13.35
CA ALA A 42 -3.61 7.06 13.64
C ALA A 42 -4.17 5.61 13.66
N ILE A 43 -3.55 4.69 12.91
CA ILE A 43 -3.97 3.28 12.80
C ILE A 43 -3.04 2.30 13.52
N GLU A 44 -2.09 2.80 14.30
CA GLU A 44 -1.07 1.97 14.98
C GLU A 44 -1.72 0.96 15.94
N HIS A 45 -2.77 1.38 16.65
CA HIS A 45 -3.49 0.55 17.62
C HIS A 45 -4.74 -0.14 17.06
N ASP A 46 -4.96 -0.07 15.74
CA ASP A 46 -6.08 -0.76 15.11
C ASP A 46 -5.70 -2.22 14.79
N ASP A 47 -6.36 -3.14 15.49
CA ASP A 47 -6.20 -4.59 15.34
C ASP A 47 -7.04 -5.17 14.18
N HIS A 48 -7.76 -4.33 13.43
CA HIS A 48 -8.56 -4.79 12.31
C HIS A 48 -7.67 -5.44 11.22
N PRO A 49 -8.09 -6.56 10.61
CA PRO A 49 -7.32 -7.22 9.54
C PRO A 49 -6.96 -6.27 8.39
N ASP A 50 -7.85 -5.32 8.08
CA ASP A 50 -7.63 -4.32 7.03
C ASP A 50 -6.59 -3.26 7.44
N ALA A 51 -6.41 -2.99 8.73
CA ALA A 51 -5.40 -2.04 9.22
C ALA A 51 -3.98 -2.54 8.91
N ASN A 52 -3.74 -3.85 8.98
CA ASN A 52 -2.46 -4.45 8.55
C ASN A 52 -2.19 -4.19 7.06
N LEU A 53 -3.21 -4.38 6.21
CA LEU A 53 -3.10 -4.15 4.77
C LEU A 53 -2.85 -2.67 4.45
N VAL A 54 -3.53 -1.76 5.15
CA VAL A 54 -3.32 -0.32 5.03
C VAL A 54 -1.89 0.06 5.45
N ARG A 55 -1.39 -0.48 6.57
CA ARG A 55 0.00 -0.25 7.05
C ARG A 55 1.04 -0.70 6.01
N ASP A 56 0.84 -1.87 5.39
CA ASP A 56 1.74 -2.39 4.35
C ASP A 56 1.78 -1.48 3.10
N ILE A 57 0.62 -0.98 2.67
CA ILE A 57 0.52 -0.08 1.50
C ILE A 57 1.16 1.27 1.81
N LEU A 58 0.84 1.88 2.96
CA LEU A 58 1.38 3.19 3.36
C LEU A 58 2.90 3.14 3.55
N THR A 59 3.42 2.07 4.14
CA THR A 59 4.88 1.85 4.28
C THR A 59 5.57 1.76 2.91
N SER A 60 4.93 1.09 1.94
CA SER A 60 5.43 0.99 0.57
C SER A 60 5.43 2.36 -0.13
N ASN A 61 4.38 3.16 0.06
CA ASN A 61 4.26 4.52 -0.48
C ASN A 61 5.31 5.44 0.14
N LEU A 62 5.52 5.37 1.46
CA LEU A 62 6.53 6.13 2.18
C LEU A 62 7.95 5.86 1.65
N ALA A 63 8.29 4.57 1.48
CA ALA A 63 9.56 4.18 0.88
C ALA A 63 9.69 4.69 -0.57
N GLY A 64 8.59 4.73 -1.33
CA GLY A 64 8.54 5.34 -2.66
C GLY A 64 8.80 6.85 -2.64
N SER A 65 8.15 7.57 -1.72
CA SER A 65 8.28 9.02 -1.55
C SER A 65 9.73 9.40 -1.20
N TYR A 66 10.37 8.69 -0.26
CA TYR A 66 11.78 8.90 0.07
C TYR A 66 12.73 8.67 -1.13
N ARG A 67 12.46 7.65 -1.97
CA ARG A 67 13.25 7.42 -3.19
C ARG A 67 13.06 8.54 -4.22
N ALA A 68 11.83 9.00 -4.43
CA ALA A 68 11.53 10.09 -5.35
C ALA A 68 12.18 11.41 -4.92
N HIS A 69 12.07 11.76 -3.63
CA HIS A 69 12.74 12.94 -3.07
C HIS A 69 14.27 12.86 -3.16
N ARG A 70 14.86 11.67 -2.95
CA ARG A 70 16.30 11.48 -3.13
C ARG A 70 16.74 11.68 -4.58
N ALA A 71 15.98 11.18 -5.54
CA ALA A 71 16.27 11.35 -6.97
C ALA A 71 16.23 12.83 -7.41
N GLN A 72 15.33 13.63 -6.83
CA GLN A 72 15.23 15.07 -7.09
C GLN A 72 16.37 15.88 -6.45
N ARG A 73 17.01 15.36 -5.39
CA ARG A 73 18.12 16.03 -4.68
C ARG A 73 19.51 15.69 -5.20
N ALA A 74 19.65 14.74 -6.14
CA ALA A 74 20.91 14.46 -6.78
C ALA A 74 21.16 15.52 -7.88
N PRO A 75 22.15 16.42 -7.75
CA PRO A 75 22.52 17.29 -8.85
C PRO A 75 23.15 16.44 -9.95
N LEU A 76 22.70 16.65 -11.19
CA LEU A 76 23.45 16.27 -12.38
C LEU A 76 24.77 17.06 -12.34
N SER A 77 25.81 16.48 -11.73
CA SER A 77 27.17 16.95 -11.93
C SER A 77 27.55 16.65 -13.38
N ALA A 78 27.82 17.74 -14.11
CA ALA A 78 28.38 17.79 -15.46
C ALA A 78 29.80 17.22 -15.53
#